data_AF-A0A7C3URD0-F1
#
_entry.id   AF-A0A7C3URD0-F1
#
_cell.length_a   1.000
_cell.length_b   1.000
_cell.length_c   1.000
_cell.angle_alpha   90.00
_cell.angle_beta   90.00
_cell.angle_gamma   90.00
#
_symmetry.space_group_name_H-M   'P 1'
#
loop_
_entity.id
_entity.type
_entity.pdbx_description
1 polymer ?
#
loop_
_entity_poly.entity_id
_entity_poly.type
_entity_poly.pdbx_seq_one_letter_code
_entity_poly.pdbx_strand_id
1 'polypeptide(L)'
;VGRISGIESVPSKLLTALINPFVLLGLFVFGISALSWLIVLSRVKLSIAYPMVSLGYAAVVILSWLIFKEPLKLVSLVGCAVVIIGVFLISRGL
;
A
#
# COMPACT_ATOMS: atom_id res chain seq x y z
N VAL A 1 -20.77 -10.10 -13.37
CA VAL A 1 -20.93 -9.16 -12.23
C VAL A 1 -22.12 -9.63 -11.40
N GLY A 2 -21.85 -10.46 -10.39
CA GLY A 2 -22.88 -11.14 -9.60
C GLY A 2 -23.54 -10.18 -8.62
N ARG A 3 -24.83 -9.92 -8.84
CA ARG A 3 -25.70 -9.10 -7.99
C ARG A 3 -25.67 -9.66 -6.56
N ILE A 4 -25.17 -8.86 -5.63
CA ILE A 4 -25.37 -9.06 -4.19
C ILE A 4 -26.82 -8.70 -3.85
N SER A 5 -27.74 -9.62 -4.13
CA SER A 5 -29.09 -9.61 -3.56
C SER A 5 -29.13 -10.68 -2.47
N GLY A 6 -29.22 -10.25 -1.21
CA GLY A 6 -29.53 -11.11 -0.07
C GLY A 6 -28.42 -11.12 0.98
N ILE A 7 -28.66 -10.38 2.07
CA ILE A 7 -27.90 -10.43 3.34
C ILE A 7 -27.86 -11.87 3.88
N GLU A 8 -28.80 -12.72 3.49
CA GLU A 8 -28.87 -14.15 3.83
C GLU A 8 -27.83 -15.03 3.12
N SER A 9 -27.20 -14.56 2.04
CA SER A 9 -26.20 -15.33 1.27
C SER A 9 -24.74 -14.99 1.61
N VAL A 10 -24.53 -14.04 2.53
CA VAL A 10 -23.20 -13.59 2.96
C VAL A 10 -22.48 -14.66 3.79
N PRO A 11 -23.11 -15.35 4.77
CA PRO A 11 -22.40 -16.30 5.63
C PRO A 11 -21.88 -17.51 4.86
N SER A 12 -22.68 -18.06 3.95
CA SER A 12 -22.31 -19.24 3.16
C SER A 12 -21.20 -18.93 2.16
N LYS A 13 -21.24 -17.76 1.50
CA LYS A 13 -20.17 -17.32 0.60
C LYS A 13 -18.86 -16.99 1.32
N LEU A 14 -18.92 -16.47 2.55
CA LEU A 14 -17.74 -16.27 3.39
C LEU A 14 -17.11 -17.61 3.79
N LEU A 15 -17.91 -18.60 4.20
CA LEU A 15 -17.37 -19.94 4.50
C LEU A 15 -16.72 -20.59 3.28
N THR A 16 -17.36 -20.51 2.11
CA THR A 16 -16.78 -21.04 0.86
C THR A 16 -15.53 -20.27 0.44
N ALA A 17 -15.49 -18.96 0.66
CA ALA A 17 -14.30 -18.14 0.39
C ALA A 17 -13.15 -18.51 1.34
N LEU A 18 -13.41 -18.80 2.62
CA LEU A 18 -12.38 -19.23 3.57
C LEU A 18 -11.79 -20.61 3.24
N ILE A 19 -12.57 -21.50 2.65
CA ILE A 19 -12.11 -22.83 2.20
C ILE A 19 -11.39 -22.75 0.84
N ASN A 20 -11.48 -21.61 0.14
CA ASN A 20 -10.82 -21.44 -1.15
C ASN A 20 -9.30 -21.25 -0.96
N PRO A 21 -8.45 -22.12 -1.54
CA PRO A 21 -7.00 -22.05 -1.35
C PRO A 21 -6.39 -20.74 -1.85
N PHE A 22 -6.97 -20.10 -2.86
CA PHE A 22 -6.48 -18.80 -3.35
C PHE A 22 -6.75 -17.66 -2.35
N VAL A 23 -7.91 -17.68 -1.69
CA VAL A 23 -8.25 -16.69 -0.65
C VAL A 23 -7.40 -16.92 0.58
N LEU A 24 -7.19 -18.17 0.98
CA LEU A 24 -6.35 -18.50 2.12
C LEU A 24 -4.88 -18.12 1.89
N LEU A 25 -4.36 -18.36 0.68
CA LEU A 25 -3.03 -17.91 0.28
C LEU A 25 -2.92 -16.38 0.30
N GLY A 26 -3.91 -15.67 -0.26
CA GLY A 26 -3.96 -14.21 -0.22
C GLY A 26 -4.01 -13.68 1.22
N LEU A 27 -4.81 -14.31 2.09
CA LEU A 27 -4.89 -13.98 3.51
C LEU A 27 -3.57 -14.23 4.23
N PHE A 28 -2.89 -15.33 3.92
CA PHE A 28 -1.59 -15.65 4.50
C PHE A 28 -0.51 -14.64 4.09
N VAL A 29 -0.44 -14.29 2.80
CA VAL A 29 0.46 -13.25 2.28
C VAL A 29 0.15 -11.89 2.89
N PHE A 30 -1.14 -11.55 3.04
CA PHE A 30 -1.55 -10.33 3.71
C PHE A 30 -1.14 -10.31 5.19
N GLY A 31 -1.32 -11.43 5.89
CA GLY A 31 -0.85 -11.61 7.27
C GLY A 31 0.66 -11.39 7.39
N ILE A 32 1.45 -11.98 6.49
CA ILE A 32 2.91 -11.77 6.45
C ILE A 32 3.23 -10.30 6.18
N SER A 33 2.57 -9.67 5.21
CA SER A 33 2.76 -8.24 4.91
C SER A 33 2.48 -7.37 6.12
N ALA A 34 1.41 -7.64 6.86
CA ALA A 34 1.04 -6.91 8.06
C ALA A 34 2.07 -7.11 9.20
N LEU A 35 2.55 -8.34 9.38
CA LEU A 35 3.59 -8.66 10.36
C LEU A 35 4.92 -7.97 10.02
N SER A 36 5.35 -8.03 8.76
CA SER A 36 6.53 -7.30 8.28
C SER A 36 6.39 -5.79 8.53
N TRP A 37 5.21 -5.23 8.28
CA TRP A 37 4.93 -3.82 8.54
C TRP A 37 5.05 -3.47 10.03
N LEU A 38 4.45 -4.29 10.90
CA LEU A 38 4.53 -4.14 12.36
C LEU A 38 5.96 -4.23 12.88
N ILE A 39 6.77 -5.14 12.34
CA ILE A 39 8.18 -5.27 12.70
C ILE A 39 8.94 -3.99 12.31
N VAL A 40 8.72 -3.45 11.12
CA VAL A 40 9.33 -2.18 10.69
C VAL A 40 8.93 -1.05 11.65
N LEU A 41 7.64 -0.93 11.99
CA LEU A 41 7.15 0.05 12.96
C LEU A 41 7.71 -0.13 14.37
N SER A 42 8.03 -1.36 14.77
CA SER A 42 8.62 -1.66 16.09
C SER A 42 10.11 -1.30 16.16
N ARG A 43 10.82 -1.33 15.03
CA ARG A 43 12.27 -1.06 14.95
C ARG A 43 12.61 0.37 14.50
N VAL A 44 11.68 1.04 13.84
CA VAL A 44 11.84 2.38 13.28
C VAL A 44 10.92 3.34 14.01
N LYS A 45 11.46 4.46 14.52
CA LYS A 45 10.64 5.52 15.12
C LYS A 45 9.56 5.94 14.12
N LEU A 46 8.31 6.08 14.56
CA LEU A 46 7.19 6.49 13.69
C LEU A 46 7.55 7.70 12.79
N SER A 47 8.30 8.66 13.33
CA SER A 47 8.77 9.85 12.61
C SER A 47 9.60 9.56 11.35
N ILE A 48 10.27 8.40 11.26
CA ILE A 48 11.08 7.96 10.11
C ILE A 48 10.25 7.05 9.17
N ALA A 49 9.30 6.29 9.70
CA ALA A 49 8.48 5.38 8.89
C ALA A 49 7.56 6.14 7.91
N TYR A 50 6.89 7.20 8.37
CA TYR A 50 6.00 8.03 7.55
C TYR A 50 6.66 8.68 6.31
N PRO A 51 7.87 9.28 6.41
CA PRO A 51 8.58 9.77 5.24
C PRO A 51 9.07 8.66 4.32
N MET A 52 9.50 7.51 4.83
CA MET A 52 9.88 6.37 3.97
C MET A 52 8.69 5.83 3.16
N VAL A 53 7.48 5.76 3.74
CA VAL A 53 6.24 5.43 3.02
C VAL A 53 5.98 6.43 1.90
N SER A 54 6.09 7.72 2.22
CA SER A 54 5.88 8.78 1.25
C SER A 54 6.87 8.67 0.09
N LEU A 55 8.16 8.42 0.38
CA LEU A 55 9.19 8.20 -0.64
C LEU A 55 8.86 7.00 -1.55
N GLY A 56 8.32 5.92 -0.98
CA GLY A 56 7.82 4.78 -1.75
C GLY A 56 6.74 5.19 -2.76
N TYR A 57 5.84 6.09 -2.38
CA TYR A 57 4.83 6.63 -3.28
C TYR A 57 5.44 7.45 -4.42
N ALA A 58 6.43 8.31 -4.12
CA ALA A 58 7.19 9.03 -5.14
C ALA A 58 7.90 8.07 -6.12
N ALA A 59 8.54 7.02 -5.60
CA ALA A 59 9.17 5.99 -6.42
C ALA A 59 8.16 5.29 -7.33
N VAL A 60 6.97 4.92 -6.83
CA VAL A 60 5.90 4.31 -7.62
C VAL A 60 5.42 5.22 -8.75
N VAL A 61 5.32 6.53 -8.53
CA VAL A 61 4.98 7.50 -9.59
C VAL A 61 6.06 7.54 -10.68
N ILE A 62 7.33 7.56 -10.29
CA ILE A 62 8.47 7.54 -11.23
C ILE A 62 8.51 6.21 -12.01
N LEU A 63 8.36 5.08 -11.31
CA LEU A 63 8.32 3.75 -11.91
C LEU A 63 7.11 3.56 -12.83
N SER A 64 5.94 4.08 -12.46
CA SER A 64 4.75 4.05 -13.34
C SER A 64 4.98 4.86 -14.60
N TRP A 65 5.59 6.04 -14.51
CA TRP A 65 5.97 6.80 -15.70
C TRP A 65 7.00 6.07 -16.57
N LEU A 66 8.02 5.46 -15.96
CA LEU A 66 9.09 4.79 -16.68
C LEU A 66 8.62 3.51 -17.39
N ILE A 67 7.78 2.71 -16.70
CA ILE A 67 7.34 1.39 -17.17
C ILE A 67 6.06 1.50 -18.03
N PHE A 68 5.05 2.24 -17.57
CA PHE A 68 3.76 2.33 -18.24
C PHE A 68 3.66 3.51 -19.23
N LYS A 69 4.62 4.46 -19.21
CA LYS A 69 4.64 5.65 -20.09
C LYS A 69 3.33 6.44 -20.12
N GLU A 70 2.55 6.38 -19.04
CA GLU A 70 1.30 7.12 -18.94
C GLU A 70 1.56 8.64 -18.84
N PRO A 71 0.69 9.48 -19.42
CA PRO A 71 0.83 10.92 -19.35
C PRO A 71 0.74 11.37 -17.88
N LEU A 72 1.90 11.75 -17.33
CA LEU A 72 2.00 12.29 -15.99
C LEU A 72 1.22 13.60 -15.89
N LYS A 73 0.18 13.61 -15.07
CA LYS A 73 -0.48 14.86 -14.66
C LYS A 73 0.51 15.69 -13.85
N LEU A 74 0.56 17.01 -14.12
CA LEU A 74 1.38 17.95 -13.35
C LEU A 74 1.19 17.81 -11.83
N VAL A 75 -0.02 17.44 -11.39
CA VAL A 75 -0.36 17.20 -9.98
C VAL A 75 0.48 16.08 -9.36
N SER A 76 0.74 14.99 -10.09
CA SER A 76 1.59 13.88 -9.61
C SER A 76 3.06 14.30 -9.49
N LEU A 77 3.53 15.18 -10.38
CA LEU A 77 4.90 15.72 -10.34
C LEU A 77 5.09 16.66 -9.13
N VAL A 78 4.13 17.54 -8.88
CA VAL A 78 4.13 18.43 -7.72
C VAL A 78 4.04 17.62 -6.42
N GLY A 79 3.18 16.61 -6.34
CA GLY A 79 3.11 15.71 -5.19
C GLY A 79 4.44 14.99 -4.91
N CYS A 80 5.12 14.52 -5.97
CA CYS A 80 6.43 13.89 -5.87
C CYS A 80 7.49 14.86 -5.32
N ALA A 81 7.53 16.12 -5.79
CA ALA A 81 8.43 17.14 -5.29
C ALA A 81 8.21 17.45 -3.79
N VAL A 82 6.95 17.55 -3.35
CA VAL A 82 6.59 17.76 -1.94
C VAL A 82 7.06 16.60 -1.06
N VAL A 83 6.89 15.36 -1.52
CA VAL A 83 7.39 14.16 -0.82
C VAL A 83 8.91 14.22 -0.67
N ILE A 84 9.65 14.52 -1.74
CA ILE A 84 11.12 14.59 -1.72
C ILE A 84 11.59 15.67 -0.73
N ILE A 85 10.97 16.85 -0.73
CA ILE A 85 11.26 17.93 0.21
C ILE A 85 10.98 17.51 1.66
N GLY A 86 9.84 16.85 1.91
CA GLY A 86 9.48 16.34 3.23
C GLY A 86 10.49 15.33 3.78
N VAL A 87 10.99 14.42 2.92
CA VAL A 87 12.02 13.45 3.31
C VAL A 87 13.35 14.15 3.59
N PHE A 88 13.75 15.13 2.77
CA PHE A 88 14.98 15.88 2.98
C PHE A 88 14.99 16.67 4.30
N LEU A 89 13.86 17.31 4.64
CA LEU A 89 13.69 18.01 5.91
C LEU A 89 13.81 17.07 7.11
N ILE A 90 13.21 15.89 7.04
CA ILE A 90 13.28 14.90 8.12
C ILE A 90 14.68 14.29 8.25
N SER A 91 15.36 14.03 7.14
CA SER A 91 16.76 13.58 7.14
C SER A 91 17.72 14.63 7.72
N ARG A 92 17.35 15.91 7.71
CA ARG A 92 18.15 17.02 8.26
C ARG A 92 17.77 17.36 9.72
N GLY A 93 16.60 16.93 10.19
CA GLY A 93 16.12 17.12 11.56
C GLY A 93 16.38 15.93 12.51
N LEU A 94 17.07 14.89 12.01
CA LEU A 94 17.67 13.78 12.77
C LEU A 94 19.15 14.07 13.01
#